data_AF-A0A075FV41-F1
#
_entry.id   AF-A0A075FV41-F1
#
_cell.length_a   1.000
_cell.length_b   1.000
_cell.length_c   1.000
_cell.angle_alpha   90.00
_cell.angle_beta   90.00
_cell.angle_gamma   90.00
#
_symmetry.space_group_name_H-M   'P 1'
#
loop_
_entity.id
_entity.type
_entity.pdbx_description
1 polymer ?
#
loop_
_entity_poly.entity_id
_entity_poly.type
_entity_poly.pdbx_seq_one_letter_code
_entity_poly.pdbx_strand_id
1 'polypeptide(L)'
;MSEYVTLSLKDAKLGLEERNMDVAILDLGDPWTLIKTMKDCLRPGGTLASVSPTINQVEKVVIELQNEGFLEIETLEILMREMEVREGKTRPAMRMIGHTTYLTFARKSLDTVTV
;
A
#
# COMPACT_ATOMS: atom_id res chain seq x y z
N MET A 1 22.71 2.99 -10.00
CA MET A 1 21.83 2.36 -8.99
C MET A 1 22.13 2.88 -7.59
N SER A 2 23.41 2.94 -7.19
CA SER A 2 23.83 3.37 -5.84
C SER A 2 23.52 4.83 -5.45
N GLU A 3 23.28 5.73 -6.40
CA GLU A 3 22.99 7.14 -6.09
C GLU A 3 21.56 7.37 -5.55
N TYR A 4 20.59 6.58 -6.01
CA TYR A 4 19.17 6.77 -5.69
C TYR A 4 18.56 5.61 -4.91
N VAL A 5 19.27 4.48 -4.79
CA VAL A 5 18.79 3.27 -4.14
C VAL A 5 19.77 2.82 -3.08
N THR A 6 19.28 2.79 -1.84
CA THR A 6 19.99 2.19 -0.70
C THR A 6 19.28 0.90 -0.33
N LEU A 7 20.00 -0.22 -0.36
CA LEU A 7 19.47 -1.52 0.07
C LEU A 7 19.83 -1.77 1.53
N SER A 8 18.85 -2.21 2.32
CA SER A 8 19.03 -2.54 3.74
C SER A 8 18.67 -4.00 3.96
N LEU A 9 19.64 -4.80 4.42
CA LEU A 9 19.42 -6.19 4.81
C LEU A 9 19.10 -6.23 6.31
N LYS A 10 17.85 -5.93 6.67
CA LYS A 10 17.35 -5.93 8.05
C LYS A 10 15.91 -6.46 8.08
N ASP A 11 15.51 -7.03 9.20
CA ASP A 11 14.10 -7.32 9.47
C ASP A 11 13.43 -6.02 9.94
N ALA A 12 12.51 -5.49 9.11
CA ALA A 12 11.78 -4.26 9.41
C ALA A 12 10.93 -4.36 10.70
N LYS A 13 10.59 -5.58 11.16
CA LYS A 13 9.84 -5.80 12.40
C LYS A 13 10.67 -5.50 13.65
N LEU A 14 11.99 -5.50 13.52
CA LEU A 14 12.89 -5.08 14.60
C LEU A 14 13.01 -3.55 14.70
N GLY A 15 12.36 -2.82 13.78
CA GLY A 15 12.35 -1.37 13.73
C GLY A 15 13.16 -0.82 12.54
N LEU A 16 12.84 0.43 12.20
CA LEU A 16 13.51 1.21 11.17
C LEU A 16 14.01 2.53 11.77
N GLU A 17 15.14 3.02 11.29
CA GLU A 17 15.79 4.24 11.77
C GLU A 17 15.44 5.45 10.89
N GLU A 18 14.95 5.18 9.68
CA GLU A 18 14.61 6.16 8.68
C GLU A 18 13.38 6.99 9.12
N ARG A 19 13.42 8.29 8.85
CA ARG A 19 12.37 9.25 9.25
C ARG A 19 12.09 10.22 8.11
N ASN A 20 10.94 10.89 8.19
CA ASN A 20 10.47 11.89 7.24
C ASN A 20 10.34 11.37 5.80
N MET A 21 10.00 10.09 5.63
CA MET A 21 9.69 9.52 4.32
C MET A 21 8.39 10.11 3.75
N ASP A 22 8.37 10.38 2.45
CA ASP A 22 7.16 10.85 1.76
C ASP A 22 6.13 9.73 1.57
N VAL A 23 6.62 8.54 1.23
CA VAL A 23 5.80 7.38 0.85
C VAL A 23 6.41 6.10 1.42
N ALA A 24 5.55 5.21 1.92
CA ALA A 24 5.90 3.85 2.31
C ALA A 24 5.05 2.87 1.50
N ILE A 25 5.69 1.84 0.92
CA ILE A 25 5.01 0.77 0.17
C ILE A 25 5.31 -0.54 0.86
N LEU A 26 4.26 -1.24 1.30
CA LEU A 26 4.34 -2.53 1.97
C LEU A 26 3.86 -3.64 1.04
N ASP A 27 4.77 -4.53 0.67
CA ASP A 27 4.49 -5.76 -0.09
C ASP A 27 5.09 -6.95 0.68
N LEU A 28 4.30 -7.46 1.62
CA LEU A 28 4.70 -8.44 2.62
C LEU A 28 3.55 -9.42 2.89
N GLY A 29 3.84 -10.55 3.53
CA GLY A 29 2.80 -11.51 3.94
C GLY A 29 1.91 -11.01 5.08
N ASP A 30 2.45 -10.16 5.95
CA ASP A 30 1.77 -9.60 7.14
C ASP A 30 1.98 -8.09 7.32
N PRO A 31 1.57 -7.26 6.33
CA PRO A 31 1.84 -5.82 6.29
C PRO A 31 1.28 -5.06 7.51
N TRP A 32 0.20 -5.56 8.13
CA TRP A 32 -0.38 -4.93 9.32
C TRP A 32 0.61 -4.83 10.48
N THR A 33 1.58 -5.74 10.58
CA THR A 33 2.58 -5.74 11.67
C THR A 33 3.55 -4.55 11.61
N LEU A 34 3.62 -3.84 10.47
CA LEU A 34 4.53 -2.72 10.26
C LEU A 34 3.85 -1.36 10.17
N ILE A 35 2.51 -1.28 10.26
CA ILE A 35 1.79 -0.01 10.09
C ILE A 35 2.25 1.04 11.09
N LYS A 36 2.37 0.65 12.37
CA LYS A 36 2.91 1.54 13.42
C LYS A 36 4.34 1.99 13.10
N THR A 37 5.22 1.07 12.76
CA THR A 37 6.61 1.38 12.36
C THR A 37 6.64 2.35 11.18
N MET A 38 5.79 2.16 10.17
CA MET A 38 5.70 3.07 9.03
C MET A 38 5.17 4.44 9.42
N LYS A 39 4.20 4.52 10.34
CA LYS A 39 3.71 5.80 10.86
C LYS A 39 4.85 6.62 11.48
N ASP A 40 5.75 5.99 12.22
CA ASP A 40 6.92 6.68 12.80
C ASP A 40 7.93 7.13 11.73
N CYS A 41 8.06 6.37 10.64
CA CYS A 41 8.98 6.68 9.55
C CYS A 41 8.46 7.78 8.60
N LEU A 42 7.15 7.88 8.42
CA LEU A 42 6.52 8.82 7.50
C LEU A 42 6.51 10.26 8.06
N ARG A 43 6.69 11.24 7.19
CA ARG A 43 6.41 12.65 7.52
C ARG A 43 4.91 12.86 7.72
N PRO A 44 4.47 13.93 8.42
CA PRO A 44 3.05 14.27 8.47
C PRO A 44 2.44 14.45 7.07
N GLY A 45 1.27 13.86 6.84
CA GLY A 45 0.63 13.82 5.52
C GLY A 45 1.27 12.84 4.51
N GLY A 46 2.31 12.11 4.92
CA GLY A 46 2.94 11.05 4.11
C GLY A 46 1.97 9.90 3.81
N THR A 47 2.22 9.20 2.72
CA THR A 47 1.32 8.16 2.19
C THR A 47 1.84 6.77 2.51
N LEU A 48 0.95 5.89 2.95
CA LEU A 48 1.19 4.45 3.05
C LEU A 48 0.37 3.74 1.98
N ALA A 49 1.01 2.83 1.25
CA ALA A 49 0.37 1.89 0.34
C ALA A 49 0.68 0.46 0.77
N SER A 50 -0.32 -0.41 0.80
CA SER A 50 -0.16 -1.85 1.08
C SER A 50 -0.68 -2.67 -0.09
N VAL A 51 0.07 -3.69 -0.46
CA VAL A 51 -0.28 -4.66 -1.49
C VAL A 51 -0.66 -5.97 -0.79
N SER A 52 -1.88 -6.46 -1.01
CA SER A 52 -2.39 -7.67 -0.34
C SER A 52 -3.05 -8.60 -1.36
N PRO A 53 -2.69 -9.89 -1.44
CA PRO A 53 -3.34 -10.84 -2.35
C PRO A 53 -4.69 -11.37 -1.85
N THR A 54 -5.05 -11.16 -0.58
CA THR A 54 -6.32 -11.67 -0.02
C THR A 54 -7.08 -10.60 0.74
N ILE A 55 -8.42 -10.71 0.72
CA ILE A 55 -9.29 -9.74 1.39
C ILE A 55 -9.15 -9.78 2.93
N ASN A 56 -8.79 -10.94 3.51
CA ASN A 56 -8.53 -11.05 4.95
C ASN A 56 -7.26 -10.29 5.37
N GLN A 57 -6.25 -10.20 4.49
CA GLN A 57 -5.08 -9.37 4.76
C GLN A 57 -5.42 -7.89 4.65
N VAL A 58 -6.24 -7.50 3.66
CA VAL A 58 -6.78 -6.13 3.54
C VAL A 58 -7.53 -5.72 4.80
N GLU A 59 -8.43 -6.57 5.30
CA GLU A 59 -9.18 -6.31 6.53
C GLU A 59 -8.26 -5.99 7.71
N LYS A 60 -7.23 -6.82 7.93
CA LYS A 60 -6.24 -6.59 9.00
C LYS A 60 -5.47 -5.28 8.81
N VAL A 61 -5.09 -4.94 7.58
CA VAL A 61 -4.40 -3.68 7.27
C VAL A 61 -5.30 -2.49 7.58
N VAL A 62 -6.55 -2.51 7.12
CA VAL A 62 -7.49 -1.40 7.33
C VAL A 62 -7.79 -1.20 8.82
N ILE A 63 -8.03 -2.28 9.57
CA ILE A 63 -8.25 -2.21 11.02
C ILE A 63 -7.05 -1.55 11.71
N GLU A 64 -5.83 -1.98 11.37
CA GLU A 64 -4.64 -1.45 12.02
C GLU A 64 -4.31 -0.02 11.58
N LEU A 65 -4.59 0.36 10.33
CA LEU A 65 -4.53 1.75 9.88
C LEU A 65 -5.49 2.65 10.68
N GLN A 66 -6.69 2.16 10.97
CA GLN A 66 -7.66 2.87 11.81
C GLN A 66 -7.19 2.99 13.26
N ASN A 67 -6.67 1.91 13.84
CA ASN A 67 -6.12 1.90 15.20
C ASN A 67 -4.98 2.92 15.35
N GLU A 68 -4.12 3.01 14.34
CA GLU A 68 -3.00 3.94 14.29
C GLU A 68 -3.41 5.34 13.79
N GLY A 69 -4.70 5.63 13.57
CA GLY A 69 -5.21 6.96 13.27
C GLY A 69 -4.80 7.52 11.89
N PHE A 70 -4.58 6.64 10.92
CA PHE A 70 -4.46 7.07 9.51
C PHE A 70 -5.79 7.59 8.97
N LEU A 71 -5.71 8.49 8.00
CA LEU A 71 -6.84 9.11 7.33
C LEU A 71 -6.88 8.70 5.85
N GLU A 72 -7.99 9.02 5.17
CA GLU A 72 -8.18 8.73 3.73
C GLU A 72 -7.89 7.26 3.37
N ILE A 73 -8.35 6.33 4.22
CA ILE A 73 -8.15 4.91 3.99
C ILE A 73 -9.04 4.46 2.83
N GLU A 74 -8.44 4.01 1.74
CA GLU A 74 -9.12 3.53 0.53
C GLU A 74 -8.52 2.19 0.11
N THR A 75 -9.33 1.27 -0.41
CA THR A 75 -8.84 0.03 -1.02
C THR A 75 -9.40 -0.13 -2.42
N LEU A 76 -8.52 -0.47 -3.37
CA LEU A 76 -8.82 -0.62 -4.78
C LEU A 76 -8.40 -2.00 -5.29
N GLU A 77 -9.15 -2.53 -6.24
CA GLU A 77 -8.74 -3.62 -7.12
C GLU A 77 -8.80 -3.11 -8.56
N ILE A 78 -7.72 -3.32 -9.32
CA ILE A 78 -7.62 -2.87 -10.71
C ILE A 78 -7.77 -4.08 -11.63
N LEU A 79 -8.87 -4.12 -12.39
CA LEU A 79 -9.11 -5.12 -13.41
C LEU A 79 -8.76 -4.58 -14.79
N MET A 80 -7.67 -5.08 -15.37
CA MET A 80 -7.28 -4.76 -16.75
C MET A 80 -7.91 -5.75 -17.72
N ARG A 81 -8.65 -5.22 -18.71
CA ARG A 81 -9.29 -6.01 -19.76
C ARG A 81 -8.78 -5.61 -21.13
N GLU A 82 -8.08 -6.51 -21.79
CA GLU A 82 -7.59 -6.30 -23.14
C GLU A 82 -8.76 -6.27 -24.14
N MET A 83 -8.66 -5.37 -25.13
CA MET A 83 -9.64 -5.23 -26.20
C MET A 83 -8.99 -5.64 -27.53
N GLU A 84 -9.58 -6.64 -28.20
CA GLU A 84 -9.22 -7.02 -29.57
C GLU A 84 -9.88 -6.02 -30.54
N VAL A 85 -9.24 -4.89 -30.80
CA VAL A 85 -9.79 -3.81 -31.65
C VAL A 85 -9.51 -4.10 -33.13
N ARG A 86 -10.58 -4.29 -33.93
CA ARG A 86 -10.54 -4.56 -35.37
C ARG A 86 -11.83 -4.06 -36.04
N GLU A 87 -11.75 -3.58 -37.28
CA GLU A 87 -12.92 -3.11 -38.04
C GLU A 87 -14.01 -4.19 -38.11
N GLY A 88 -15.24 -3.83 -37.67
CA GLY A 88 -16.40 -4.72 -37.65
C GLY A 88 -16.31 -5.92 -36.69
N LYS A 89 -15.25 -6.03 -35.89
CA LYS A 89 -14.97 -7.21 -35.03
C LYS A 89 -14.44 -6.85 -33.64
N THR A 90 -14.50 -5.59 -33.23
CA THR A 90 -14.02 -5.14 -31.91
C THR A 90 -14.76 -5.83 -30.78
N ARG A 91 -14.00 -6.44 -29.86
CA ARG A 91 -14.54 -7.11 -28.68
C ARG A 91 -13.48 -7.19 -27.57
N PRO A 92 -13.85 -7.44 -26.31
CA PRO A 92 -12.88 -7.79 -25.28
C PRO A 92 -12.21 -9.14 -25.58
N ALA A 93 -10.95 -9.28 -25.17
CA ALA A 93 -10.26 -10.57 -25.16
C ALA A 93 -11.05 -11.60 -24.35
N MET A 94 -11.01 -12.87 -24.79
CA MET A 94 -11.78 -13.95 -24.16
C MET A 94 -11.28 -14.27 -22.75
N ARG A 95 -9.97 -14.16 -22.51
CA ARG A 95 -9.33 -14.42 -21.22
C ARG A 95 -8.80 -13.13 -20.64
N MET A 96 -8.86 -13.01 -19.32
CA MET A 96 -8.24 -11.92 -18.56
C MET A 96 -7.65 -12.44 -17.26
N ILE A 97 -6.78 -11.65 -16.63
CA ILE A 97 -6.33 -11.88 -15.26
C ILE A 97 -7.47 -11.44 -14.34
N GLY A 98 -8.03 -12.39 -13.60
CA GLY A 98 -9.21 -12.13 -12.74
C GLY A 98 -8.89 -11.44 -11.43
N HIS A 99 -7.66 -11.56 -10.95
CA HIS A 99 -7.16 -10.91 -9.74
C HIS A 99 -5.63 -10.87 -9.79
N THR A 100 -5.04 -9.79 -9.30
CA THR A 100 -3.60 -9.73 -9.00
C THR A 100 -3.41 -9.52 -7.51
N THR A 101 -3.82 -8.36 -7.03
CA THR A 101 -3.75 -7.95 -5.63
C THR A 101 -4.77 -6.85 -5.36
N TYR A 102 -5.09 -6.64 -4.09
CA TYR A 102 -5.72 -5.44 -3.57
C TYR A 102 -4.66 -4.40 -3.21
N LEU A 103 -4.98 -3.12 -3.41
CA LEU A 103 -4.14 -1.98 -3.06
C LEU A 103 -4.87 -1.14 -2.02
N THR A 104 -4.32 -1.06 -0.81
CA THR A 104 -4.86 -0.21 0.26
C THR A 104 -3.97 1.01 0.42
N PHE A 105 -4.54 2.21 0.37
CA PHE A 105 -3.85 3.48 0.55
C PHE A 105 -4.36 4.19 1.80
N ALA A 106 -3.49 4.97 2.44
CA ALA A 106 -3.84 5.82 3.56
C ALA A 106 -2.84 6.96 3.74
N ARG A 107 -3.22 8.00 4.49
CA ARG A 107 -2.36 9.14 4.84
C ARG A 107 -2.11 9.23 6.33
N LYS A 108 -0.86 9.51 6.71
CA LYS A 108 -0.49 9.82 8.10
C LYS A 108 -1.14 11.14 8.53
N SER A 109 -1.95 11.09 9.59
CA SER A 109 -2.49 12.30 10.23
C SER A 109 -1.39 13.12 10.90
N LEU A 110 -1.64 14.43 11.07
CA LEU A 110 -0.86 15.24 11.99
C LEU A 110 -1.21 14.78 13.41
N ASP A 111 -0.20 14.58 14.26
CA ASP A 111 -0.45 14.31 15.67
C ASP A 111 -1.31 15.45 16.23
N THR A 112 -2.45 15.11 16.84
CA THR A 112 -3.34 16.10 17.46
C THR A 112 -2.52 16.91 18.44
N VAL A 113 -2.32 18.19 18.15
CA VAL A 113 -1.81 19.14 19.13
C VAL A 113 -2.85 19.15 20.25
N THR A 114 -2.55 18.48 21.37
CA THR A 114 -3.24 18.74 22.63
C THR A 114 -2.93 20.19 22.99
N VAL A 115 -3.90 21.07 22.74
CA VAL A 115 -3.92 22.44 23.25
C VAL A 115 -4.20 22.41 24.74
#